data_AF-A0A3D3PIJ3-F1
#
_entry.id   AF-A0A3D3PIJ3-F1
#
_cell.length_a   1.000
_cell.length_b   1.000
_cell.length_c   1.000
_cell.angle_alpha   90.00
_cell.angle_beta   90.00
_cell.angle_gamma   90.00
#
_symmetry.space_group_name_H-M   'P 1'
#
loop_
_entity.id
_entity.type
_entity.pdbx_description
1 polymer ?
#
loop_
_entity_poly.entity_id
_entity_poly.type
_entity_poly.pdbx_seq_one_letter_code
_entity_poly.pdbx_strand_id
1 'polypeptide(L)'
;MDKSKKSKTDQDSPQQETRRNFLGKSALLGLAGAGVSLGLAGCKEDATAAKSSASASAKAVAAGGFEVAPGQLDEYYSFTSSGHGGDARIVGIPSGRTLKRIPIFNIDCMVGWGITNESKAIMGTKADGSLKYTTGDTHHVHGSYKDGTYDSRWLFTNDKIHSRLARIRMDTMECDKIIELPNVMGFHGIFPDKRDPVDPKINYTTRVFCGQEFHTPLP
;
A
#
# COMPACT_ATOMS: atom_id res chain seq x y z
N MET A 1 -41.61 -45.12 -22.47
CA MET A 1 -42.18 -45.86 -21.33
C MET A 1 -41.24 -47.04 -21.08
N ASP A 2 -40.10 -46.83 -20.42
CA ASP A 2 -39.90 -46.82 -18.95
C ASP A 2 -40.23 -48.23 -18.37
N LYS A 3 -39.31 -49.02 -17.80
CA LYS A 3 -38.43 -48.71 -16.67
C LYS A 3 -37.11 -49.49 -16.66
N SER A 4 -36.09 -48.79 -16.18
CA SER A 4 -34.71 -49.23 -15.94
C SER A 4 -34.55 -50.19 -14.75
N LYS A 5 -33.58 -51.10 -14.89
CA LYS A 5 -33.04 -51.94 -13.81
C LYS A 5 -32.18 -51.09 -12.87
N LYS A 6 -32.36 -51.33 -11.57
CA LYS A 6 -31.44 -50.92 -10.49
C LYS A 6 -30.02 -51.43 -10.76
N SER A 7 -29.03 -50.57 -10.62
CA SER A 7 -27.74 -50.97 -10.06
C SER A 7 -27.41 -50.00 -8.91
N LYS A 8 -27.04 -50.58 -7.76
CA LYS A 8 -26.40 -49.89 -6.65
C LYS A 8 -24.93 -49.77 -7.02
N THR A 9 -24.35 -48.61 -6.82
CA THR A 9 -22.89 -48.46 -6.75
C THR A 9 -22.60 -47.51 -5.61
N ASP A 10 -21.89 -48.03 -4.62
CA ASP A 10 -21.30 -47.27 -3.53
C ASP A 10 -20.45 -46.13 -4.07
N GLN A 11 -20.65 -44.93 -3.53
CA GLN A 11 -19.59 -43.93 -3.46
C GLN A 11 -19.51 -43.45 -2.01
N ASP A 12 -18.56 -44.07 -1.31
CA ASP A 12 -17.95 -43.57 -0.11
C ASP A 12 -17.27 -42.24 -0.47
N SER A 13 -17.80 -41.14 0.04
CA SER A 13 -17.25 -39.80 -0.14
C SER A 13 -17.41 -39.06 1.19
N PRO A 14 -16.33 -38.67 1.88
CA PRO A 14 -16.45 -37.95 3.14
C PRO A 14 -17.14 -36.61 2.87
N GLN A 15 -18.29 -36.41 3.51
CA GLN A 15 -19.02 -35.14 3.48
C GLN A 15 -18.10 -34.03 3.98
N GLN A 16 -17.63 -33.21 3.04
CA GLN A 16 -16.80 -32.06 3.33
C GLN A 16 -17.70 -31.00 4.00
N GLU A 17 -17.73 -31.00 5.33
CA GLU A 17 -18.32 -29.95 6.16
C GLU A 17 -17.60 -28.62 5.84
N THR A 18 -18.16 -27.86 4.91
CA THR A 18 -17.61 -26.54 4.57
C THR A 18 -17.95 -25.53 5.65
N ARG A 19 -16.98 -24.67 5.99
CA ARG A 19 -17.06 -23.58 6.99
C ARG A 19 -18.30 -22.67 6.88
N ARG A 20 -19.01 -22.70 5.75
CA ARG A 20 -20.27 -21.98 5.53
C ARG A 20 -21.45 -22.54 6.35
N ASN A 21 -21.48 -23.84 6.64
CA ASN A 21 -22.57 -24.45 7.42
C ASN A 21 -22.49 -24.16 8.93
N PHE A 22 -21.28 -23.87 9.43
CA PHE A 22 -21.07 -23.50 10.84
C PHE A 22 -21.56 -22.07 11.13
N LEU A 23 -21.32 -21.14 10.19
CA LEU A 23 -21.74 -19.73 10.33
C LEU A 23 -23.26 -19.55 10.15
N GLY A 24 -23.92 -20.41 9.36
CA GLY A 24 -25.38 -20.34 9.15
C GLY A 24 -26.20 -20.69 10.39
N LYS A 25 -25.70 -21.56 11.28
CA LYS A 25 -26.43 -22.00 12.48
C LYS A 25 -26.33 -21.03 13.66
N SER A 26 -25.31 -20.16 13.70
CA SER A 26 -25.15 -19.16 14.77
C SER A 26 -25.98 -17.89 14.55
N ALA A 27 -26.40 -17.61 13.31
CA ALA A 27 -27.21 -16.42 13.01
C ALA A 27 -28.70 -16.57 13.40
N LEU A 28 -29.19 -17.80 13.61
CA LEU A 28 -30.62 -18.05 13.88
C LEU A 28 -30.97 -18.00 15.39
N LEU A 29 -29.98 -17.93 16.28
CA LEU A 29 -30.20 -17.83 17.74
C LEU A 29 -30.18 -16.38 18.27
N GLY A 30 -29.93 -15.38 17.42
CA GLY A 30 -29.82 -13.96 17.80
C GLY A 30 -31.09 -13.13 17.63
N LEU A 31 -32.19 -13.70 17.13
CA LEU A 31 -33.42 -12.96 16.79
C LEU A 31 -34.63 -13.26 17.70
N ALA A 32 -34.44 -13.95 18.82
CA ALA A 32 -35.48 -14.19 19.83
C ALA A 32 -35.22 -13.41 21.14
N GLY A 33 -34.74 -12.17 21.03
CA GLY A 33 -34.41 -11.32 22.18
C GLY A 33 -35.25 -10.04 22.24
N ALA A 34 -36.58 -10.17 22.14
CA ALA A 34 -37.49 -9.06 22.38
C ALA A 34 -38.47 -9.43 23.50
N GLY A 35 -38.25 -8.84 24.68
CA GLY A 35 -39.23 -8.72 25.77
C GLY A 35 -39.33 -9.92 26.70
N VAL A 36 -38.85 -9.76 27.95
CA VAL A 36 -39.66 -9.83 29.19
C VAL A 36 -38.83 -9.22 30.31
N SER A 37 -39.22 -8.03 30.76
CA SER A 37 -38.93 -7.54 32.11
C SER A 37 -39.90 -8.20 33.09
N LEU A 38 -39.42 -8.96 34.09
CA LEU A 38 -40.11 -9.22 35.37
C LEU A 38 -39.20 -10.02 36.33
N GLY A 39 -39.06 -9.57 37.59
CA GLY A 39 -38.81 -10.47 38.73
C GLY A 39 -37.49 -10.32 39.50
N LEU A 40 -37.50 -9.43 40.49
CA LEU A 40 -36.63 -9.48 41.67
C LEU A 40 -37.23 -10.49 42.67
N ALA A 41 -36.53 -11.59 42.98
CA ALA A 41 -36.64 -12.35 44.23
C ALA A 41 -35.57 -13.48 44.25
N GLY A 42 -34.95 -13.69 45.41
CA GLY A 42 -33.71 -14.42 45.55
C GLY A 42 -33.83 -15.94 45.67
N CYS A 43 -32.67 -16.60 45.65
CA CYS A 43 -32.40 -17.84 46.36
C CYS A 43 -30.89 -18.02 46.55
N LYS A 44 -30.55 -18.60 47.69
CA LYS A 44 -29.25 -18.68 48.36
C LYS A 44 -28.35 -19.82 47.84
N GLU A 45 -27.05 -19.56 47.99
CA GLU A 45 -25.92 -20.46 48.32
C GLU A 45 -25.50 -21.63 47.39
N ASP A 46 -24.20 -21.55 47.06
CA ASP A 46 -23.21 -22.60 46.78
C ASP A 46 -23.34 -23.49 45.55
N ALA A 47 -22.76 -23.01 44.44
CA ALA A 47 -22.10 -23.87 43.46
C ALA A 47 -20.85 -23.17 42.88
N THR A 48 -19.69 -23.71 43.24
CA THR A 48 -18.36 -23.58 42.62
C THR A 48 -18.25 -22.66 41.39
N ALA A 49 -17.54 -21.55 41.55
CA ALA A 49 -17.19 -20.62 40.49
C ALA A 49 -16.31 -21.28 39.41
N ALA A 50 -16.94 -21.78 38.35
CA ALA A 50 -16.29 -21.92 37.07
C ALA A 50 -16.12 -20.52 36.47
N LYS A 51 -14.90 -19.98 36.53
CA LYS A 51 -14.51 -18.80 35.73
C LYS A 51 -14.68 -19.18 34.27
N SER A 52 -15.83 -18.87 33.68
CA SER A 52 -15.94 -18.79 32.24
C SER A 52 -14.97 -17.68 31.81
N SER A 53 -13.97 -18.09 31.04
CA SER A 53 -13.15 -17.15 30.29
C SER A 53 -14.10 -16.36 29.41
N ALA A 54 -14.41 -15.13 29.82
CA ALA A 54 -15.03 -14.17 28.93
C ALA A 54 -14.14 -14.14 27.69
N SER A 55 -14.68 -14.70 26.60
CA SER A 55 -14.16 -14.48 25.26
C SER A 55 -13.97 -12.98 25.16
N ALA A 56 -12.71 -12.53 25.11
CA ALA A 56 -12.41 -11.17 24.75
C ALA A 56 -13.02 -11.00 23.37
N SER A 57 -14.22 -10.40 23.32
CA SER A 57 -14.74 -9.88 22.07
C SER A 57 -13.62 -9.03 21.53
N ALA A 58 -13.05 -9.46 20.40
CA ALA A 58 -12.14 -8.63 19.66
C ALA A 58 -12.89 -7.31 19.51
N LYS A 59 -12.39 -6.25 20.16
CA LYS A 59 -12.91 -4.91 20.00
C LYS A 59 -12.93 -4.73 18.49
N ALA A 60 -14.12 -4.66 17.90
CA ALA A 60 -14.26 -4.14 16.56
C ALA A 60 -13.51 -2.81 16.61
N VAL A 61 -12.47 -2.66 15.79
CA VAL A 61 -11.77 -1.38 15.64
C VAL A 61 -12.88 -0.42 15.23
N ALA A 62 -13.30 0.45 16.15
CA ALA A 62 -14.21 1.52 15.81
C ALA A 62 -13.56 2.21 14.62
N ALA A 63 -14.29 2.37 13.52
CA ALA A 63 -13.80 3.16 12.40
C ALA A 63 -13.40 4.52 12.97
N GLY A 64 -12.09 4.74 13.14
CA GLY A 64 -11.57 6.02 13.59
C GLY A 64 -12.10 7.06 12.62
N GLY A 65 -12.68 8.14 13.14
CA GLY A 65 -13.15 9.22 12.28
C GLY A 65 -12.01 9.68 11.36
N PHE A 66 -12.32 9.93 10.09
CA PHE A 66 -11.35 10.48 9.14
C PHE A 66 -11.11 11.98 9.35
N GLU A 67 -11.90 12.61 10.22
CA GLU A 67 -11.84 14.02 10.52
C GLU A 67 -10.61 14.34 11.37
N VAL A 68 -9.80 15.31 10.90
CA VAL A 68 -8.67 15.85 11.64
C VAL A 68 -8.85 17.36 11.77
N ALA A 69 -9.33 17.76 12.95
CA ALA A 69 -9.69 19.14 13.25
C ALA A 69 -8.51 20.13 13.11
N PRO A 70 -8.77 21.43 12.88
CA PRO A 70 -7.73 22.45 12.87
C PRO A 70 -6.84 22.39 14.13
N GLY A 71 -5.53 22.45 13.93
CA GLY A 71 -4.54 22.34 15.00
C GLY A 71 -4.17 20.91 15.41
N GLN A 72 -4.82 19.88 14.85
CA GLN A 72 -4.43 18.48 15.02
C GLN A 72 -3.59 17.97 13.85
N LEU A 73 -2.75 16.98 14.11
CA LEU A 73 -1.87 16.35 13.12
C LEU A 73 -2.47 15.05 12.59
N ASP A 74 -2.12 14.73 11.35
CA ASP A 74 -2.31 13.38 10.80
C ASP A 74 -1.36 12.39 11.49
N GLU A 75 -1.77 11.12 11.54
CA GLU A 75 -1.02 10.05 12.21
C GLU A 75 0.06 9.45 11.29
N TYR A 76 -0.21 9.40 9.97
CA TYR A 76 0.72 8.86 8.98
C TYR A 76 0.90 9.79 7.79
N TYR A 77 2.06 9.65 7.15
CA TYR A 77 2.32 10.18 5.82
C TYR A 77 2.16 9.08 4.78
N SER A 78 1.37 9.36 3.75
CA SER A 78 1.32 8.58 2.53
C SER A 78 2.10 9.30 1.45
N PHE A 79 3.10 8.63 0.88
CA PHE A 79 3.84 9.12 -0.28
C PHE A 79 3.28 8.46 -1.53
N THR A 80 2.64 9.26 -2.39
CA THR A 80 1.89 8.74 -3.53
C THR A 80 2.46 9.26 -4.84
N SER A 81 2.37 8.43 -5.87
CA SER A 81 2.55 8.90 -7.25
C SER A 81 1.41 9.85 -7.64
N SER A 82 1.66 10.70 -8.64
CA SER A 82 0.65 11.51 -9.30
C SER A 82 0.25 10.98 -10.69
N GLY A 83 0.83 9.86 -11.11
CA GLY A 83 0.75 9.37 -12.48
C GLY A 83 1.35 10.39 -13.44
N HIS A 84 0.55 10.69 -14.46
CA HIS A 84 0.77 11.69 -15.51
C HIS A 84 1.08 13.12 -15.00
N GLY A 85 0.87 13.41 -13.72
CA GLY A 85 1.29 14.68 -13.12
C GLY A 85 2.81 14.86 -13.06
N GLY A 86 3.58 13.77 -13.07
CA GLY A 86 5.04 13.79 -13.05
C GLY A 86 5.67 14.20 -11.71
N ASP A 87 4.86 14.54 -10.70
CA ASP A 87 5.25 14.86 -9.32
C ASP A 87 4.97 13.69 -8.35
N ALA A 88 5.54 13.73 -7.14
CA ALA A 88 5.09 12.88 -6.03
C ALA A 88 4.37 13.72 -4.98
N ARG A 89 3.42 13.13 -4.24
CA ARG A 89 2.62 13.86 -3.25
C ARG A 89 2.79 13.26 -1.86
N ILE A 90 2.83 14.15 -0.87
CA ILE A 90 2.75 13.79 0.54
C ILE A 90 1.31 14.04 0.98
N VAL A 91 0.64 13.00 1.45
CA VAL A 91 -0.75 13.04 1.93
C VAL A 91 -0.79 12.69 3.41
N GLY A 92 -1.52 13.46 4.21
CA GLY A 92 -1.78 13.15 5.62
C GLY A 92 -2.90 12.11 5.74
N ILE A 93 -2.71 11.11 6.60
CA ILE A 93 -3.68 10.06 6.89
C ILE A 93 -4.05 10.13 8.38
N PRO A 94 -5.34 10.16 8.76
CA PRO A 94 -6.50 9.78 7.94
C PRO A 94 -7.17 10.94 7.17
N SER A 95 -6.72 12.19 7.28
CA SER A 95 -7.46 13.33 6.71
C SER A 95 -7.56 13.34 5.18
N GLY A 96 -6.65 12.67 4.48
CA GLY A 96 -6.56 12.66 3.01
C GLY A 96 -6.05 13.98 2.41
N ARG A 97 -5.59 14.93 3.23
CA ARG A 97 -5.11 16.25 2.77
C ARG A 97 -3.75 16.12 2.10
N THR A 98 -3.57 16.73 0.92
CA THR A 98 -2.24 16.85 0.30
C THR A 98 -1.45 17.94 1.03
N LEU A 99 -0.35 17.55 1.68
CA LEU A 99 0.50 18.43 2.48
C LEU A 99 1.60 19.08 1.64
N LYS A 100 2.15 18.35 0.66
CA LYS A 100 3.20 18.84 -0.24
C LYS A 100 3.15 18.11 -1.58
N ARG A 101 3.50 18.83 -2.64
CA ARG A 101 3.86 18.27 -3.96
C ARG A 101 5.37 18.40 -4.13
N ILE A 102 6.02 17.31 -4.48
CA ILE A 102 7.46 17.23 -4.73
C ILE A 102 7.63 17.15 -6.25
N PRO A 103 8.13 18.20 -6.91
CA PRO A 103 8.32 18.17 -8.35
C PRO A 103 9.49 17.25 -8.71
N ILE A 104 9.34 16.49 -9.80
CA ILE A 104 10.31 15.46 -10.20
C ILE A 104 10.51 15.50 -11.71
N PHE A 105 9.53 15.01 -12.47
CA PHE A 105 9.60 14.91 -13.93
C PHE A 105 8.80 16.01 -14.64
N ASN A 106 7.91 16.69 -13.92
CA ASN A 106 7.16 17.85 -14.38
C ASN A 106 7.99 19.14 -14.30
N ILE A 107 7.53 20.20 -14.96
CA ILE A 107 7.95 21.57 -14.67
C ILE A 107 7.00 22.11 -13.59
N ASP A 108 7.54 22.73 -12.54
CA ASP A 108 6.74 23.32 -11.46
C ASP A 108 6.93 24.83 -11.40
N CYS A 109 5.83 25.55 -11.60
CA CYS A 109 5.83 27.02 -11.60
C CYS A 109 5.84 27.64 -10.20
N MET A 110 5.58 26.88 -9.14
CA MET A 110 5.55 27.39 -7.78
C MET A 110 6.95 27.54 -7.21
N VAL A 111 7.83 26.54 -7.44
CA VAL A 111 9.22 26.54 -6.94
C VAL A 111 10.27 26.69 -8.04
N GLY A 112 9.84 26.79 -9.31
CA GLY A 112 10.74 26.97 -10.45
C GLY A 112 11.48 25.69 -10.89
N TRP A 113 11.03 24.52 -10.44
CA TRP A 113 11.63 23.23 -10.84
C TRP A 113 11.48 23.02 -12.35
N GLY A 114 12.59 22.67 -13.01
CA GLY A 114 12.72 22.61 -14.47
C GLY A 114 13.14 23.94 -15.11
N ILE A 115 13.19 25.04 -14.36
CA ILE A 115 13.61 26.36 -14.84
C ILE A 115 14.96 26.75 -14.22
N THR A 116 15.13 26.54 -12.92
CA THR A 116 16.38 26.84 -12.21
C THR A 116 17.55 26.00 -12.72
N ASN A 117 18.78 26.51 -12.59
CA ASN A 117 19.97 25.79 -13.02
C ASN A 117 20.17 24.49 -12.24
N GLU A 118 19.84 24.50 -10.95
CA GLU A 118 19.97 23.37 -10.03
C GLU A 118 19.02 22.23 -10.45
N SER A 119 17.75 22.55 -10.72
CA SER A 119 16.77 21.56 -11.15
C SER A 119 17.05 21.05 -12.56
N LYS A 120 17.47 21.92 -13.49
CA LYS A 120 17.91 21.50 -14.84
C LYS A 120 19.10 20.55 -14.80
N ALA A 121 20.05 20.76 -13.89
CA ALA A 121 21.17 19.86 -13.69
C ALA A 121 20.73 18.47 -13.20
N ILE A 122 19.63 18.38 -12.44
CA ILE A 122 19.06 17.10 -11.98
C ILE A 122 18.21 16.44 -13.08
N MET A 123 17.34 17.20 -13.75
CA MET A 123 16.41 16.70 -14.78
C MET A 123 17.10 16.28 -16.09
N GLY A 124 18.25 16.87 -16.37
CA GLY A 124 18.99 16.67 -17.61
C GLY A 124 18.53 17.61 -18.73
N THR A 125 19.51 18.12 -19.47
CA THR A 125 19.32 19.06 -20.58
C THR A 125 19.89 18.51 -21.88
N LYS A 126 19.43 19.07 -22.99
CA LYS A 126 20.06 18.93 -24.31
C LYS A 126 21.27 19.86 -24.41
N ALA A 127 22.04 19.73 -25.49
CA ALA A 127 23.23 20.56 -25.72
C ALA A 127 22.94 22.07 -25.79
N ASP A 128 21.72 22.48 -26.13
CA ASP A 128 21.28 23.88 -26.16
C ASP A 128 20.82 24.41 -24.79
N GLY A 129 20.90 23.60 -23.73
CA GLY A 129 20.48 23.95 -22.37
C GLY A 129 18.97 23.86 -22.12
N SER A 130 18.17 23.49 -23.13
CA SER A 130 16.75 23.17 -22.93
C SER A 130 16.59 21.82 -22.22
N LEU A 131 15.49 21.64 -21.48
CA LEU A 131 15.20 20.37 -20.82
C LEU A 131 15.08 19.23 -21.83
N LYS A 132 15.62 18.05 -21.48
CA LYS A 132 15.47 16.85 -22.33
C LYS A 132 14.01 16.42 -22.42
N TYR A 133 13.31 16.44 -21.29
CA TYR A 133 11.89 16.11 -21.15
C TYR A 133 11.20 17.17 -20.28
N THR A 134 9.97 17.49 -20.62
CA THR A 134 9.13 18.46 -19.89
C THR A 134 7.91 17.83 -19.24
N THR A 135 7.75 16.52 -19.40
CA THR A 135 6.66 15.71 -18.86
C THR A 135 7.23 14.43 -18.24
N GLY A 136 6.40 13.73 -17.48
CA GLY A 136 6.71 12.40 -16.98
C GLY A 136 5.48 11.73 -16.39
N ASP A 137 5.63 10.45 -16.07
CA ASP A 137 4.57 9.62 -15.51
C ASP A 137 5.10 8.86 -14.29
N THR A 138 4.88 9.42 -13.10
CA THR A 138 5.26 8.80 -11.83
C THR A 138 4.38 7.59 -11.56
N HIS A 139 4.93 6.39 -11.45
CA HIS A 139 4.09 5.18 -11.36
C HIS A 139 4.10 4.57 -9.95
N HIS A 140 5.27 4.22 -9.44
CA HIS A 140 5.43 3.65 -8.09
C HIS A 140 6.27 4.59 -7.22
N VAL A 141 5.95 4.67 -5.93
CA VAL A 141 6.75 5.42 -4.94
C VAL A 141 7.07 4.49 -3.78
N HIS A 142 8.35 4.26 -3.52
CA HIS A 142 8.80 3.37 -2.45
C HIS A 142 9.94 3.98 -1.64
N GLY A 143 9.87 3.82 -0.32
CA GLY A 143 10.94 4.22 0.60
C GLY A 143 12.08 3.21 0.67
N SER A 144 13.23 3.68 1.12
CA SER A 144 14.36 2.83 1.52
C SER A 144 14.14 2.17 2.87
N TYR A 145 14.87 1.08 3.10
CA TYR A 145 14.74 0.22 4.26
C TYR A 145 16.05 0.05 5.03
N LYS A 146 15.89 -0.16 6.33
CA LYS A 146 16.87 -0.73 7.25
C LYS A 146 16.14 -1.71 8.16
N ASP A 147 16.69 -2.90 8.32
CA ASP A 147 16.12 -3.97 9.16
C ASP A 147 14.67 -4.34 8.79
N GLY A 148 14.32 -4.23 7.51
CA GLY A 148 12.99 -4.56 7.00
C GLY A 148 11.93 -3.47 7.20
N THR A 149 12.28 -2.35 7.84
CA THR A 149 11.40 -1.20 8.08
C THR A 149 11.92 0.02 7.32
N TYR A 150 11.04 0.98 7.01
CA TYR A 150 11.44 2.21 6.36
C TYR A 150 12.45 3.00 7.21
N ASP A 151 13.57 3.38 6.63
CA ASP A 151 14.62 4.16 7.33
C ASP A 151 14.55 5.67 7.05
N SER A 152 13.56 6.09 6.25
CA SER A 152 13.26 7.47 5.92
C SER A 152 14.43 8.27 5.34
N ARG A 153 15.35 7.62 4.61
CA ARG A 153 16.46 8.31 3.93
C ARG A 153 16.05 8.77 2.54
N TRP A 154 15.43 7.88 1.78
CA TRP A 154 15.08 8.13 0.39
C TRP A 154 13.72 7.57 0.03
N LEU A 155 13.10 8.21 -0.97
CA LEU A 155 12.05 7.61 -1.78
C LEU A 155 12.59 7.43 -3.21
N PHE A 156 12.06 6.43 -3.90
CA PHE A 156 12.34 6.17 -5.30
C PHE A 156 11.03 6.20 -6.09
N THR A 157 11.08 6.80 -7.29
CA THR A 157 9.94 6.76 -8.23
C THR A 157 10.42 6.69 -9.67
N ASN A 158 9.63 6.04 -10.52
CA ASN A 158 9.94 5.85 -11.93
C ASN A 158 9.14 6.80 -12.83
N ASP A 159 9.72 7.16 -13.97
CA ASP A 159 9.05 7.76 -15.12
C ASP A 159 8.82 6.69 -16.19
N LYS A 160 7.57 6.29 -16.37
CA LYS A 160 7.22 5.22 -17.31
C LYS A 160 7.47 5.59 -18.77
N ILE A 161 7.19 6.83 -19.14
CA ILE A 161 7.16 7.23 -20.55
C ILE A 161 8.54 7.60 -21.10
N HIS A 162 9.52 7.91 -20.25
CA HIS A 162 10.90 8.21 -20.68
C HIS A 162 11.98 7.31 -20.05
N SER A 163 11.58 6.21 -19.40
CA SER A 163 12.52 5.24 -18.81
C SER A 163 13.52 5.87 -17.82
N ARG A 164 13.03 6.70 -16.89
CA ARG A 164 13.89 7.38 -15.89
C ARG A 164 13.58 6.92 -14.47
N LEU A 165 14.59 6.83 -13.61
CA LEU A 165 14.45 6.60 -12.18
C LEU A 165 14.87 7.86 -11.42
N ALA A 166 14.00 8.33 -10.52
CA ALA A 166 14.28 9.43 -9.63
C ALA A 166 14.49 8.95 -8.19
N ARG A 167 15.35 9.67 -7.48
CA ARG A 167 15.50 9.60 -6.03
C ARG A 167 15.07 10.92 -5.40
N ILE A 168 14.34 10.81 -4.30
CA ILE A 168 13.89 11.92 -3.47
C ILE A 168 14.57 11.78 -2.11
N ARG A 169 15.17 12.85 -1.63
CA ARG A 169 15.70 12.95 -0.28
C ARG A 169 14.58 13.30 0.69
N MET A 170 14.39 12.48 1.73
CA MET A 170 13.30 12.68 2.69
C MET A 170 13.61 13.75 3.75
N ASP A 171 14.86 14.13 3.94
CA ASP A 171 15.24 15.21 4.86
C ASP A 171 14.91 16.60 4.30
N THR A 172 14.92 16.77 2.98
CA THR A 172 14.51 18.03 2.31
C THR A 172 13.18 17.92 1.57
N MET A 173 12.68 16.70 1.36
CA MET A 173 11.52 16.40 0.51
C MET A 173 11.66 16.96 -0.91
N GLU A 174 12.85 16.74 -1.51
CA GLU A 174 13.22 17.21 -2.84
C GLU A 174 13.85 16.08 -3.67
N CYS A 175 13.60 16.09 -4.98
CA CYS A 175 14.31 15.21 -5.90
C CYS A 175 15.77 15.63 -6.00
N ASP A 176 16.71 14.70 -5.80
CA ASP A 176 18.14 15.00 -5.81
C ASP A 176 18.89 14.36 -6.98
N LYS A 177 18.31 13.29 -7.57
CA LYS A 177 18.90 12.56 -8.69
C LYS A 177 17.81 12.02 -9.62
N ILE A 178 18.07 12.11 -10.92
CA ILE A 178 17.34 11.41 -11.96
C ILE A 178 18.37 10.73 -12.86
N ILE A 179 18.13 9.47 -13.22
CA ILE A 179 18.92 8.71 -14.19
C ILE A 179 18.00 8.13 -15.26
N GLU A 180 18.48 8.14 -16.50
CA GLU A 180 17.81 7.47 -17.62
C GLU A 180 18.38 6.06 -17.78
N LEU A 181 17.49 5.08 -17.84
CA LEU A 181 17.85 3.68 -17.98
C LEU A 181 18.02 3.34 -19.48
N PRO A 182 19.19 2.84 -19.91
CA PRO A 182 19.38 2.42 -21.29
C PRO A 182 18.62 1.11 -21.55
N ASN A 183 18.31 0.84 -22.82
CA ASN A 183 17.75 -0.43 -23.29
C ASN A 183 16.39 -0.82 -22.66
N VAL A 184 15.65 0.15 -22.11
CA VAL A 184 14.35 -0.05 -21.48
C VAL A 184 13.30 0.83 -22.15
N MET A 185 12.10 0.29 -22.36
CA MET A 185 10.92 1.04 -22.78
C MET A 185 9.70 0.64 -21.94
N GLY A 186 8.85 1.61 -21.60
CA GLY A 186 7.71 1.38 -20.71
C GLY A 186 8.16 0.99 -19.31
N PHE A 187 9.00 1.81 -18.68
CA PHE A 187 9.56 1.50 -17.37
C PHE A 187 8.48 1.54 -16.27
N HIS A 188 8.03 0.39 -15.77
CA HIS A 188 6.87 0.33 -14.89
C HIS A 188 7.23 -0.01 -13.44
N GLY A 189 7.23 -1.28 -13.04
CA GLY A 189 7.39 -1.66 -11.64
C GLY A 189 8.75 -1.28 -11.08
N ILE A 190 8.79 -0.67 -9.89
CA ILE A 190 10.03 -0.52 -9.12
C ILE A 190 9.88 -1.02 -7.70
N PHE A 191 10.92 -1.66 -7.16
CA PHE A 191 10.96 -2.09 -5.77
C PHE A 191 12.37 -1.97 -5.21
N PRO A 192 12.60 -1.16 -4.16
CA PRO A 192 13.82 -1.21 -3.39
C PRO A 192 13.92 -2.52 -2.62
N ASP A 193 15.12 -3.04 -2.46
CA ASP A 193 15.34 -4.21 -1.61
C ASP A 193 15.25 -3.85 -0.12
N LYS A 194 14.63 -4.74 0.67
CA LYS A 194 14.54 -4.59 2.14
C LYS A 194 15.81 -5.05 2.86
N ARG A 195 16.58 -5.89 2.18
CA ARG A 195 17.84 -6.53 2.57
C ARG A 195 18.52 -6.91 1.27
N ASP A 196 19.84 -6.83 1.24
CA ASP A 196 20.61 -7.18 0.06
C ASP A 196 20.31 -8.62 -0.39
N PRO A 197 19.97 -8.85 -1.67
CA PRO A 197 19.62 -10.17 -2.20
C PRO A 197 20.81 -11.13 -2.33
N VAL A 198 22.05 -10.64 -2.23
CA VAL A 198 23.28 -11.42 -2.41
C VAL A 198 23.99 -11.63 -1.07
N ASP A 199 24.20 -10.57 -0.29
CA ASP A 199 24.81 -10.65 1.05
C ASP A 199 23.77 -10.44 2.15
N PRO A 200 23.26 -11.51 2.79
CA PRO A 200 22.22 -11.39 3.80
C PRO A 200 22.66 -10.60 5.06
N LYS A 201 23.96 -10.35 5.25
CA LYS A 201 24.45 -9.51 6.36
C LYS A 201 24.13 -8.04 6.15
N ILE A 202 23.93 -7.60 4.90
CA ILE A 202 23.58 -6.22 4.56
C ILE A 202 22.07 -6.05 4.69
N ASN A 203 21.65 -5.48 5.81
CA ASN A 203 20.25 -5.31 6.22
C ASN A 203 19.66 -3.94 5.86
N TYR A 204 20.11 -3.29 4.79
CA TYR A 204 19.56 -2.03 4.30
C TYR A 204 19.43 -2.06 2.78
N THR A 205 18.67 -1.11 2.22
CA THR A 205 18.49 -0.98 0.78
C THR A 205 19.82 -0.72 0.08
N THR A 206 20.23 -1.62 -0.81
CA THR A 206 21.40 -1.46 -1.69
C THR A 206 21.03 -1.31 -3.16
N ARG A 207 19.82 -1.75 -3.56
CA ARG A 207 19.38 -1.78 -4.95
C ARG A 207 17.92 -1.33 -5.10
N VAL A 208 17.60 -0.81 -6.27
CA VAL A 208 16.24 -0.60 -6.74
C VAL A 208 16.03 -1.47 -7.97
N PHE A 209 15.16 -2.46 -7.86
CA PHE A 209 14.77 -3.30 -8.99
C PHE A 209 13.86 -2.51 -9.91
N CYS A 210 14.15 -2.56 -11.21
CA CYS A 210 13.47 -1.77 -12.23
C CYS A 210 12.90 -2.70 -13.31
N GLY A 211 11.58 -2.67 -13.51
CA GLY A 211 10.87 -3.55 -14.45
C GLY A 211 10.53 -2.88 -15.78
N GLN A 212 10.92 -3.52 -16.88
CA GLN A 212 10.55 -3.14 -18.24
C GLN A 212 9.19 -3.75 -18.62
N GLU A 213 8.25 -2.94 -19.10
CA GLU A 213 6.92 -3.40 -19.53
C GLU A 213 6.88 -3.72 -21.04
N PHE A 214 7.56 -2.93 -21.87
CA PHE A 214 7.50 -3.07 -23.32
C PHE A 214 8.69 -3.84 -23.86
N HIS A 215 8.50 -4.58 -24.94
CA HIS A 215 9.56 -5.33 -25.60
C HIS A 215 10.22 -4.48 -26.68
N THR A 216 11.54 -4.38 -26.65
CA THR A 216 12.32 -3.65 -27.65
C THR A 216 13.54 -4.47 -28.09
N PRO A 217 14.00 -4.35 -29.35
CA PRO A 217 15.28 -4.92 -29.75
C PRO A 217 16.43 -4.37 -28.91
N LEU A 218 17.41 -5.22 -28.60
CA LEU A 218 18.65 -4.81 -27.93
C LEU A 218 19.71 -4.41 -28.99
N PRO A 219 20.63 -3.48 -28.65
CA PRO A 219 21.74 -3.09 -29.52
C PRO A 219 22.72 -4.23 -29.84
#